data_AF-A0A340WE37-F1
#
_entry.id   AF-A0A340WE37-F1
#
_cell.length_a   1.000
_cell.length_b   1.000
_cell.length_c   1.000
_cell.angle_alpha   90.00
_cell.angle_beta   90.00
_cell.angle_gamma   90.00
#
_symmetry.space_group_name_H-M   'P 1'
#
loop_
_entity.id
_entity.type
_entity.pdbx_description
1 polymer ?
#
loop_
_entity_poly.entity_id
_entity_poly.type
_entity_poly.pdbx_seq_one_letter_code
_entity_poly.pdbx_strand_id
1 'polypeptide(L)'
;MPRDNMASLIQRIARQACLTFRGGSLLKSGTSIPLHDHPGMHGILKVLYGTVRISCMDKLEVGSGQRPRAPPPEQQFEPPLQPRERDALRPGVLRSRAEYTAASGPCVLTPHRDNLHQIDAVEGPAAFLDILAPPYDPDDGRDCHYYRVLEPVRAREASGSACDLPREVWLLETPQADDFWCEGEPYPGPKVFP
;
A
#
# COMPACT_ATOMS: atom_id res chain seq x y z
N MET A 1 7.85 14.91 -4.93
CA MET A 1 6.75 15.70 -4.32
C MET A 1 7.21 17.16 -4.14
N PRO A 2 6.34 18.18 -4.29
CA PRO A 2 6.76 19.56 -4.14
C PRO A 2 7.15 19.87 -2.69
N ARG A 3 8.28 20.56 -2.55
CA ARG A 3 8.89 20.98 -1.28
C ARG A 3 8.11 22.16 -0.69
N ASP A 4 7.36 21.92 0.37
CA ASP A 4 6.86 22.99 1.24
C ASP A 4 7.36 22.77 2.67
N ASN A 5 8.35 23.59 3.02
CA ASN A 5 8.94 23.69 4.33
C ASN A 5 7.96 24.46 5.25
N MET A 6 7.72 23.97 6.47
CA MET A 6 6.93 24.62 7.55
C MET A 6 5.40 24.39 7.59
N ALA A 7 4.96 23.13 7.65
CA ALA A 7 3.62 22.78 8.17
C ALA A 7 3.75 21.92 9.44
N SER A 8 3.01 22.26 10.50
CA SER A 8 2.93 21.47 11.76
C SER A 8 2.43 20.04 11.51
N LEU A 9 2.72 19.09 12.41
CA LEU A 9 2.34 17.67 12.25
C LEU A 9 0.84 17.49 11.95
N ILE A 10 -0.02 18.28 12.63
CA ILE A 10 -1.48 18.30 12.40
C ILE A 10 -1.81 18.86 11.01
N GLN A 11 -1.09 19.86 10.52
CA GLN A 11 -1.26 20.40 9.16
C GLN A 11 -0.74 19.45 8.08
N ARG A 12 0.28 18.62 8.37
CA ARG A 12 0.74 17.55 7.47
C ARG A 12 -0.28 16.41 7.39
N ILE A 13 -0.84 16.01 8.53
CA ILE A 13 -1.93 15.03 8.62
C ILE A 13 -3.19 15.55 7.91
N ALA A 14 -3.54 16.83 8.09
CA ALA A 14 -4.66 17.46 7.39
C ALA A 14 -4.40 17.66 5.88
N ARG A 15 -3.13 17.87 5.46
CA ARG A 15 -2.73 17.89 4.04
C ARG A 15 -2.81 16.48 3.40
N GLN A 16 -2.56 15.41 4.15
CA GLN A 16 -2.78 14.04 3.68
C GLN A 16 -4.28 13.73 3.53
N ALA A 17 -5.10 14.23 4.46
CA ALA A 17 -6.58 14.19 4.40
C ALA A 17 -7.19 15.08 3.28
N CYS A 18 -6.37 15.94 2.67
CA CYS A 18 -6.75 16.97 1.70
C CYS A 18 -7.04 16.38 0.30
N LEU A 19 -6.56 15.16 0.03
CA LEU A 19 -6.76 14.40 -1.20
C LEU A 19 -8.18 13.83 -1.36
N THR A 20 -9.21 14.36 -0.68
CA THR A 20 -10.49 13.65 -0.60
C THR A 20 -11.72 14.50 -0.92
N PHE A 21 -11.65 15.85 -0.94
CA PHE A 21 -12.89 16.63 -1.05
C PHE A 21 -12.78 17.92 -1.87
N ARG A 22 -12.94 17.77 -3.21
CA ARG A 22 -13.95 18.43 -4.08
C ARG A 22 -13.45 18.38 -5.54
N GLY A 23 -14.07 17.51 -6.36
CA GLY A 23 -14.03 17.62 -7.82
C GLY A 23 -13.00 16.78 -8.58
N GLY A 24 -12.10 16.03 -7.92
CA GLY A 24 -11.06 15.26 -8.63
C GLY A 24 -10.58 13.98 -7.96
N SER A 25 -10.52 13.92 -6.63
CA SER A 25 -9.93 12.77 -5.91
C SER A 25 -10.96 11.69 -5.54
N LEU A 26 -11.72 11.27 -6.55
CA LEU A 26 -12.49 10.03 -6.46
C LEU A 26 -11.59 8.92 -6.96
N LEU A 27 -11.38 7.87 -6.16
CA LEU A 27 -11.05 6.60 -6.80
C LEU A 27 -12.25 6.24 -7.67
N LYS A 28 -12.16 6.46 -8.98
CA LYS A 28 -13.19 6.03 -9.94
C LYS A 28 -13.30 4.51 -9.86
N SER A 29 -14.47 3.96 -10.19
CA SER A 29 -14.65 2.50 -10.26
C SER A 29 -13.52 1.87 -11.10
N GLY A 30 -12.77 0.94 -10.53
CA GLY A 30 -11.62 0.31 -11.19
C GLY A 30 -10.28 1.04 -11.06
N THR A 31 -10.19 2.09 -10.23
CA THR A 31 -8.90 2.70 -9.86
C THR A 31 -8.35 2.08 -8.58
N SER A 32 -7.03 2.02 -8.50
CA SER A 32 -6.29 1.39 -7.40
C SER A 32 -5.16 2.31 -6.98
N ILE A 33 -4.92 2.40 -5.68
CA ILE A 33 -3.64 2.82 -5.16
C ILE A 33 -2.77 1.57 -5.14
N PRO A 34 -1.71 1.50 -5.98
CA PRO A 34 -0.89 0.31 -6.10
C PRO A 34 -0.30 -0.10 -4.76
N LEU A 35 0.06 -1.37 -4.64
CA LEU A 35 0.71 -1.87 -3.44
C LEU A 35 1.96 -1.06 -3.12
N HIS A 36 1.99 -0.49 -1.91
CA HIS A 36 3.11 0.33 -1.45
C HIS A 36 3.36 0.14 0.04
N ASP A 37 4.52 0.60 0.52
CA ASP A 37 4.95 0.47 1.91
C ASP A 37 4.95 1.79 2.71
N HIS A 38 5.18 1.65 4.01
CA HIS A 38 5.24 2.76 4.98
C HIS A 38 6.45 2.62 5.92
N PRO A 39 7.71 2.81 5.44
CA PRO A 39 8.89 2.44 6.21
C PRO A 39 8.99 3.19 7.55
N GLY A 40 8.99 2.45 8.67
CA GLY A 40 9.12 3.04 10.01
C GLY A 40 7.91 3.84 10.50
N MET A 41 6.75 3.73 9.82
CA MET A 41 5.57 4.54 10.09
C MET A 41 4.45 3.72 10.72
N HIS A 42 3.65 4.38 11.56
CA HIS A 42 2.34 3.90 12.01
C HIS A 42 1.27 4.64 11.22
N GLY A 43 0.21 3.93 10.84
CA GLY A 43 -0.84 4.50 10.02
C GLY A 43 -2.23 4.11 10.50
N ILE A 44 -3.19 5.02 10.30
CA ILE A 44 -4.61 4.79 10.55
C ILE A 44 -5.37 5.22 9.30
N LEU A 45 -6.04 4.26 8.65
CA LEU A 45 -6.89 4.50 7.50
C LEU A 45 -8.35 4.28 7.87
N LYS A 46 -9.20 5.29 7.68
CA LYS A 46 -10.64 5.21 7.90
C LYS A 46 -11.42 5.60 6.66
N VAL A 47 -12.23 4.69 6.16
CA VAL A 47 -13.18 4.99 5.07
C VAL A 47 -14.25 5.96 5.57
N LEU A 48 -14.47 7.03 4.81
CA LEU A 48 -15.43 8.09 5.08
C LEU A 48 -16.67 7.97 4.17
N TYR A 49 -16.48 7.49 2.95
CA TYR A 49 -17.55 7.33 1.96
C TYR A 49 -17.19 6.26 0.92
N GLY A 50 -18.20 5.58 0.39
CA GLY A 50 -18.02 4.48 -0.57
C GLY A 50 -17.45 3.21 0.05
N THR A 51 -16.97 2.33 -0.82
CA THR A 51 -16.39 1.03 -0.46
C THR A 51 -15.02 0.88 -1.10
N VAL A 52 -14.02 0.57 -0.28
CA VAL A 52 -12.68 0.19 -0.74
C VAL A 52 -12.37 -1.24 -0.32
N ARG A 53 -11.62 -1.96 -1.14
CA ARG A 53 -11.02 -3.23 -0.79
C ARG A 53 -9.56 -2.98 -0.46
N ILE A 54 -9.16 -3.39 0.74
CA ILE A 54 -7.78 -3.22 1.21
C ILE A 54 -7.17 -4.60 1.33
N SER A 55 -6.06 -4.81 0.63
CA SER A 55 -5.19 -5.98 0.78
C SER A 55 -3.98 -5.56 1.59
N CYS A 56 -3.74 -6.20 2.74
CA CYS A 56 -2.60 -5.89 3.60
C CYS A 56 -1.56 -7.00 3.54
N MET A 57 -0.29 -6.61 3.44
CA MET A 57 0.85 -7.50 3.32
C MET A 57 1.98 -7.02 4.23
N ASP A 58 2.90 -7.93 4.52
CA ASP A 58 4.17 -7.64 5.15
C ASP A 58 5.32 -8.26 4.36
N LYS A 59 6.48 -7.59 4.36
CA LYS A 59 7.73 -8.20 3.91
C LYS A 59 8.12 -9.28 4.92
N LEU A 60 8.50 -10.46 4.45
CA LEU A 60 9.07 -11.48 5.33
C LEU A 60 10.55 -11.14 5.55
N GLU A 61 10.86 -10.54 6.68
CA GLU A 61 12.25 -10.27 7.05
C GLU A 61 12.99 -11.59 7.25
N VAL A 62 14.15 -11.68 6.61
CA VAL A 62 15.15 -12.69 6.93
C VAL A 62 16.05 -12.04 7.99
N GLY A 63 16.28 -12.71 9.13
CA GLY A 63 16.95 -12.12 10.30
C GLY A 63 18.18 -11.29 9.94
N SER A 64 18.39 -10.18 10.67
CA SER A 64 19.41 -9.17 10.41
C SER A 64 20.77 -9.78 10.01
N GLY A 65 21.18 -9.57 8.76
CA GLY A 65 22.45 -10.06 8.20
C GLY A 65 22.34 -11.21 7.19
N GLN A 66 21.15 -11.76 6.97
CA GLN A 66 20.94 -12.76 5.92
C GLN A 66 20.51 -12.11 4.60
N ARG A 67 21.02 -12.63 3.48
CA ARG A 67 20.58 -12.20 2.14
C ARG A 67 19.07 -12.46 2.01
N PRO A 68 18.34 -11.61 1.27
CA PRO A 68 16.94 -11.87 0.94
C PRO A 68 16.78 -13.30 0.41
N ARG A 69 15.80 -14.04 0.94
CA ARG A 69 15.53 -15.42 0.50
C ARG A 69 15.17 -15.38 -0.98
N ALA A 70 16.07 -15.86 -1.82
CA ALA A 70 15.81 -16.00 -3.25
C ALA A 70 14.70 -17.05 -3.47
N PRO A 71 13.90 -16.91 -4.54
CA PRO A 71 12.98 -17.96 -4.94
C PRO A 71 13.78 -19.25 -5.24
N PRO A 72 13.24 -20.44 -4.89
CA PRO A 72 13.87 -21.70 -5.27
C PRO A 72 14.13 -21.78 -6.78
N PRO A 73 15.20 -22.44 -7.25
CA PRO A 73 15.55 -22.53 -8.67
C PRO A 73 14.42 -23.06 -9.56
N GLU A 74 13.63 -24.01 -9.03
CA GLU A 74 12.46 -24.60 -9.66
C GLU A 74 11.24 -23.66 -9.76
N GLN A 75 11.26 -22.54 -9.04
CA GLN A 75 10.16 -21.58 -9.02
C GLN A 75 10.08 -20.81 -10.33
N GLN A 76 8.96 -20.97 -11.02
CA GLN A 76 8.66 -20.27 -12.28
C GLN A 76 7.62 -19.18 -12.04
N PHE A 77 7.71 -18.12 -12.84
CA PHE A 77 6.79 -16.97 -12.84
C PHE A 77 6.36 -16.73 -14.29
N GLU A 78 5.12 -16.26 -14.47
CA GLU A 78 4.58 -15.90 -15.78
C GLU A 78 4.11 -14.42 -15.74
N PRO A 79 4.64 -13.53 -16.59
CA PRO A 79 5.76 -13.78 -17.51
C PRO A 79 7.09 -14.09 -16.78
N PRO A 80 8.06 -14.72 -17.46
CA PRO A 80 9.37 -14.99 -16.86
C PRO A 80 10.07 -13.70 -16.40
N LEU A 81 10.60 -13.73 -15.17
CA LEU A 81 11.32 -12.59 -14.59
C LEU A 81 12.68 -12.36 -15.25
N GLN A 82 12.98 -11.10 -15.55
CA GLN A 82 14.31 -10.66 -15.96
C GLN A 82 15.31 -10.79 -14.79
N PRO A 83 16.63 -10.91 -15.06
CA PRO A 83 17.63 -11.03 -14.00
C PRO A 83 17.55 -9.95 -12.92
N ARG A 84 17.36 -8.68 -13.32
CA ARG A 84 17.21 -7.55 -12.39
C ARG A 84 15.95 -7.65 -11.52
N GLU A 85 14.86 -8.18 -12.06
CA GLU A 85 13.62 -8.37 -11.30
C GLU A 85 13.78 -9.47 -10.25
N ARG A 86 14.56 -10.52 -10.54
CA ARG A 86 14.89 -11.55 -9.55
C ARG A 86 15.67 -10.99 -8.36
N ASP A 87 16.57 -10.03 -8.60
CA ASP A 87 17.33 -9.35 -7.54
C ASP A 87 16.46 -8.41 -6.69
N ALA A 88 15.39 -7.86 -7.27
CA ALA A 88 14.41 -7.00 -6.60
C ALA A 88 13.29 -7.79 -5.89
N LEU A 89 13.22 -9.11 -6.08
CA LEU A 89 12.18 -9.95 -5.51
C LEU A 89 12.39 -10.17 -4.01
N ARG A 90 11.32 -10.05 -3.23
CA ARG A 90 11.33 -10.30 -1.78
C ARG A 90 10.20 -11.24 -1.40
N PRO A 91 10.41 -12.17 -0.46
CA PRO A 91 9.30 -12.93 0.12
C PRO A 91 8.41 -11.99 0.94
N GLY A 92 7.11 -12.23 0.90
CA GLY A 92 6.12 -11.50 1.67
C GLY A 92 5.00 -12.41 2.15
N VAL A 93 4.10 -11.84 2.95
CA VAL A 93 2.90 -12.51 3.41
C VAL A 93 1.70 -11.63 3.10
N LEU A 94 0.71 -12.17 2.37
CA LEU A 94 -0.61 -11.56 2.28
C LEU A 94 -1.38 -11.92 3.54
N ARG A 95 -1.67 -10.92 4.37
CA ARG A 95 -2.22 -11.08 5.72
C ARG A 95 -3.74 -11.06 5.70
N SER A 96 -4.30 -10.08 5.02
CA SER A 96 -5.74 -9.86 4.96
C SER A 96 -6.14 -9.24 3.63
N ARG A 97 -7.39 -9.48 3.26
CA ARG A 97 -8.06 -8.82 2.14
C ARG A 97 -9.53 -8.68 2.50
N ALA A 98 -9.99 -7.45 2.69
CA ALA A 98 -11.35 -7.18 3.13
C ALA A 98 -11.88 -5.87 2.53
N GLU A 99 -13.20 -5.75 2.50
CA GLU A 99 -13.90 -4.54 2.09
C GLU A 99 -14.25 -3.68 3.31
N TYR A 100 -14.01 -2.39 3.16
CA TYR A 100 -14.19 -1.39 4.21
C TYR A 100 -15.14 -0.30 3.73
N THR A 101 -16.05 0.10 4.61
CA THR A 101 -17.04 1.14 4.37
C THR A 101 -16.97 2.20 5.48
N ALA A 102 -17.78 3.24 5.36
CA ALA A 102 -17.96 4.23 6.43
C ALA A 102 -18.35 3.61 7.79
N ALA A 103 -19.03 2.46 7.81
CA ALA A 103 -19.42 1.76 9.03
C ALA A 103 -18.31 0.88 9.63
N SER A 104 -17.29 0.52 8.84
CA SER A 104 -16.17 -0.31 9.30
C SER A 104 -15.27 0.46 10.27
N GLY A 105 -14.64 -0.26 11.21
CA GLY A 105 -13.53 0.29 12.01
C GLY A 105 -12.34 0.71 11.12
N PRO A 106 -11.40 1.50 11.65
CA PRO A 106 -10.21 1.89 10.91
C PRO A 106 -9.27 0.69 10.69
N CYS A 107 -8.56 0.70 9.57
CA CYS A 107 -7.36 -0.12 9.38
C CYS A 107 -6.19 0.53 10.11
N VAL A 108 -5.36 -0.28 10.76
CA VAL A 108 -4.15 0.19 11.44
C VAL A 108 -2.96 -0.55 10.87
N LEU A 109 -1.91 0.19 10.53
CA LEU A 109 -0.62 -0.36 10.13
C LEU A 109 0.47 0.08 11.12
N THR A 110 1.51 -0.73 11.21
CA THR A 110 2.71 -0.47 12.00
C THR A 110 3.95 -0.73 11.15
N PRO A 111 5.16 -0.37 11.60
CA PRO A 111 6.39 -0.64 10.86
C PRO A 111 6.62 -2.12 10.53
N HIS A 112 6.02 -3.04 11.30
CA HIS A 112 6.27 -4.48 11.19
C HIS A 112 5.00 -5.30 10.95
N ARG A 113 3.86 -4.64 10.74
CA ARG A 113 2.57 -5.32 10.56
C ARG A 113 1.63 -4.52 9.69
N ASP A 114 1.07 -5.20 8.70
CA ASP A 114 0.22 -4.63 7.65
C ASP A 114 0.87 -3.40 7.00
N ASN A 115 2.22 -3.41 6.92
CA ASN A 115 3.03 -2.26 6.50
C ASN A 115 2.90 -1.96 5.00
N LEU A 116 2.55 -2.98 4.22
CA LEU A 116 2.24 -2.83 2.82
C LEU A 116 0.75 -2.96 2.61
N HIS A 117 0.17 -2.13 1.76
CA HIS A 117 -1.20 -2.31 1.35
C HIS A 117 -1.50 -1.85 -0.07
N GLN A 118 -2.49 -2.49 -0.68
CA GLN A 118 -3.12 -2.07 -1.92
C GLN A 118 -4.57 -1.68 -1.62
N ILE A 119 -5.02 -0.56 -2.19
CA ILE A 119 -6.35 -0.02 -1.94
C ILE A 119 -7.09 0.09 -3.27
N ASP A 120 -8.10 -0.73 -3.47
CA ASP A 120 -8.92 -0.76 -4.68
C ASP A 120 -10.29 -0.12 -4.40
N ALA A 121 -10.77 0.78 -5.25
CA ALA A 121 -12.19 1.15 -5.22
C ALA A 121 -13.05 0.01 -5.77
N VAL A 122 -14.07 -0.39 -5.01
CA VAL A 122 -14.93 -1.53 -5.36
C VAL A 122 -16.08 -1.07 -6.26
N GLU A 123 -16.98 -0.25 -5.70
CA GLU A 123 -18.18 0.22 -6.38
C GLU A 123 -18.24 1.74 -6.32
N GLY A 124 -18.00 2.36 -7.48
CA GLY A 124 -18.09 3.80 -7.63
C GLY A 124 -17.03 4.57 -6.83
N PRO A 125 -17.26 5.87 -6.59
CA PRO A 125 -16.33 6.71 -5.86
C PRO A 125 -16.18 6.31 -4.39
N ALA A 126 -14.94 6.31 -3.90
CA ALA A 126 -14.64 6.12 -2.49
C ALA A 126 -13.72 7.22 -1.95
N ALA A 127 -13.82 7.45 -0.65
CA ALA A 127 -13.09 8.47 0.09
C ALA A 127 -12.71 7.92 1.47
N PHE A 128 -11.46 8.13 1.88
CA PHE A 128 -10.93 7.69 3.16
C PHE A 128 -9.98 8.75 3.74
N LEU A 129 -9.82 8.73 5.05
CA LEU A 129 -8.84 9.50 5.80
C LEU A 129 -7.64 8.60 6.10
N ASP A 130 -6.43 9.05 5.79
CA ASP A 130 -5.20 8.36 6.15
C ASP A 130 -4.30 9.26 6.99
N ILE A 131 -3.88 8.75 8.15
CA ILE A 131 -3.04 9.46 9.11
C ILE A 131 -1.78 8.65 9.31
N LEU A 132 -0.62 9.24 9.00
CA LEU A 132 0.68 8.59 9.09
C LEU A 132 1.58 9.30 10.10
N ALA A 133 2.24 8.53 10.97
CA ALA A 133 3.12 9.02 12.02
C ALA A 133 4.38 8.14 12.18
N PRO A 134 5.58 8.69 11.97
CA PRO A 134 5.86 9.99 11.32
C PRO A 134 5.35 10.03 9.87
N PRO A 135 5.29 11.19 9.20
CA PRO A 135 5.03 11.25 7.77
C PRO A 135 6.23 10.72 6.97
N TYR A 136 6.02 10.46 5.67
CA TYR A 136 7.09 10.19 4.73
C TYR A 136 8.14 11.29 4.71
N ASP A 137 9.38 10.87 4.50
CA ASP A 137 10.56 11.73 4.49
C ASP A 137 11.69 11.02 3.72
N PRO A 138 11.79 11.25 2.39
CA PRO A 138 12.82 10.62 1.57
C PRO A 138 14.24 10.95 2.01
N ASP A 139 14.45 12.13 2.61
CA ASP A 139 15.76 12.56 3.11
C ASP A 139 16.20 11.76 4.35
N ASP A 140 15.24 11.15 5.06
CA ASP A 140 15.45 10.32 6.24
C ASP A 140 15.10 8.84 5.98
N GLY A 141 15.15 8.42 4.72
CA GLY A 141 14.96 7.03 4.29
C GLY A 141 13.53 6.49 4.42
N ARG A 142 12.54 7.36 4.64
CA ARG A 142 11.10 7.03 4.66
C ARG A 142 10.47 7.38 3.31
N ASP A 143 11.03 6.86 2.23
CA ASP A 143 10.40 6.96 0.92
C ASP A 143 9.32 5.87 0.76
N CYS A 144 8.33 6.14 -0.08
CA CYS A 144 7.28 5.18 -0.41
C CYS A 144 7.73 4.32 -1.59
N HIS A 145 7.80 3.01 -1.40
CA HIS A 145 8.19 2.06 -2.44
C HIS A 145 6.97 1.30 -2.94
N TYR A 146 6.93 1.04 -4.26
CA TYR A 146 5.84 0.31 -4.90
C TYR A 146 6.23 -1.14 -5.18
N TYR A 147 5.24 -2.01 -5.16
CA TYR A 147 5.42 -3.44 -5.33
C TYR A 147 4.35 -4.04 -6.24
N ARG A 148 4.68 -5.15 -6.89
CA ARG A 148 3.71 -6.07 -7.51
C ARG A 148 3.73 -7.40 -6.80
N VAL A 149 2.56 -7.96 -6.55
CA VAL A 149 2.44 -9.33 -6.04
C VAL A 149 2.60 -10.30 -7.20
N LEU A 150 3.54 -11.22 -7.07
CA LEU A 150 3.74 -12.30 -8.02
C LEU A 150 3.33 -13.62 -7.38
N GLU A 151 2.48 -14.35 -8.09
CA GLU A 151 2.16 -15.73 -7.78
C GLU A 151 3.05 -16.65 -8.63
N PRO A 152 3.73 -17.61 -8.00
CA PRO A 152 4.46 -18.63 -8.75
C PRO A 152 3.51 -19.46 -9.61
N VAL A 153 4.01 -19.93 -10.75
CA VAL A 153 3.34 -20.96 -11.54
C VAL A 153 3.31 -22.22 -10.68
N ARG A 154 2.17 -22.51 -10.06
CA ARG A 154 1.99 -23.76 -9.33
C ARG A 154 1.99 -24.93 -10.32
N ALA A 155 2.75 -25.99 -10.03
CA ALA A 155 2.42 -27.30 -10.58
C ALA A 155 0.96 -27.61 -10.20
N ARG A 156 0.20 -28.23 -11.11
CA ARG A 156 -1.27 -28.36 -11.09
C ARG A 156 -1.92 -29.07 -9.87
N GLU A 157 -1.30 -29.10 -8.70
CA GLU A 157 -1.82 -29.79 -7.52
C GLU A 157 -1.85 -28.88 -6.28
N ALA A 158 -2.94 -29.03 -5.53
CA ALA A 158 -3.45 -28.18 -4.45
C ALA A 158 -3.94 -26.78 -4.88
N SER A 159 -5.19 -26.77 -5.32
CA SER A 159 -6.12 -25.64 -5.19
C SER A 159 -6.22 -25.18 -3.73
N GLY A 160 -5.19 -24.50 -3.22
CA GLY A 160 -5.35 -23.62 -2.07
C GLY A 160 -6.32 -22.53 -2.49
N SER A 161 -7.44 -22.44 -1.80
CA SER A 161 -8.47 -21.45 -2.09
C SER A 161 -7.86 -20.05 -2.07
N ALA A 162 -8.28 -19.15 -2.95
CA ALA A 162 -7.91 -17.73 -2.89
C ALA A 162 -8.28 -17.08 -1.53
N CYS A 163 -9.06 -17.79 -0.70
CA CYS A 163 -9.53 -17.37 0.61
C CYS A 163 -8.61 -17.77 1.78
N ASP A 164 -7.60 -18.62 1.58
CA ASP A 164 -6.75 -19.08 2.70
C ASP A 164 -5.68 -18.01 3.01
N LEU A 165 -6.00 -17.14 3.97
CA LEU A 165 -5.09 -16.12 4.51
C LEU A 165 -4.76 -16.42 5.98
N PRO A 166 -3.52 -16.15 6.45
CA PRO A 166 -2.42 -15.54 5.71
C PRO A 166 -1.72 -16.53 4.76
N ARG A 167 -1.15 -16.05 3.64
CA ARG A 167 -0.37 -16.87 2.69
C ARG A 167 0.92 -16.20 2.25
N GLU A 168 1.97 -16.99 2.01
CA GLU A 168 3.22 -16.49 1.43
C GLU A 168 3.02 -16.05 -0.02
N VAL A 169 3.66 -14.95 -0.39
CA VAL A 169 3.66 -14.35 -1.72
C VAL A 169 5.05 -13.84 -2.08
N TRP A 170 5.28 -13.50 -3.35
CA TRP A 170 6.48 -12.79 -3.78
C TRP A 170 6.15 -11.34 -4.10
N LEU A 171 6.94 -10.42 -3.56
CA LEU A 171 6.83 -8.98 -3.75
C LEU A 171 7.96 -8.54 -4.66
N LEU A 172 7.62 -8.06 -5.86
CA LEU A 172 8.58 -7.46 -6.78
C LEU A 172 8.54 -5.95 -6.60
N GLU A 173 9.62 -5.34 -6.13
CA GLU A 173 9.74 -3.88 -6.09
C GLU A 173 9.73 -3.31 -7.51
N THR A 174 8.94 -2.26 -7.72
CA THR A 174 8.82 -1.59 -9.02
C THR A 174 8.85 -0.08 -8.86
N PRO A 175 9.18 0.67 -9.93
CA PRO A 175 8.83 2.08 -9.99
C PRO A 175 7.32 2.29 -9.80
N GLN A 176 6.94 3.52 -9.47
CA GLN A 176 5.55 3.95 -9.55
C GLN A 176 5.01 3.66 -10.95
N ALA A 177 3.79 3.13 -11.04
CA ALA A 177 3.16 2.85 -12.31
C ALA A 177 2.86 4.17 -13.06
N ASP A 178 3.12 4.20 -14.36
CA ASP A 178 2.94 5.41 -15.19
C ASP A 178 1.47 5.89 -15.26
N ASP A 179 0.53 4.98 -15.03
CA ASP A 179 -0.91 5.23 -15.00
C ASP A 179 -1.45 5.55 -13.59
N PHE A 180 -0.58 5.64 -12.60
CA PHE A 180 -0.93 6.06 -11.24
C PHE A 180 -0.36 7.45 -10.93
N TRP A 181 -1.23 8.38 -10.59
CA TRP A 181 -0.84 9.72 -10.14
C TRP A 181 -1.76 10.21 -9.01
N CYS A 182 -1.24 11.12 -8.20
CA CYS A 182 -1.98 11.79 -7.13
C CYS A 182 -1.86 13.30 -7.30
N GLU A 183 -2.98 14.00 -7.19
CA GLU A 183 -3.06 15.46 -7.25
C GLU A 183 -3.56 16.00 -5.92
N GLY A 184 -2.86 16.99 -5.36
CA GLY A 184 -3.26 17.66 -4.14
C GLY A 184 -4.24 18.80 -4.41
N GLU A 185 -5.32 18.86 -3.64
CA GLU A 185 -6.32 19.94 -3.68
C GLU A 185 -6.35 20.69 -2.33
N PRO A 186 -6.66 22.00 -2.29
CA PRO A 186 -6.83 22.73 -1.03
C PRO A 186 -8.04 22.23 -0.21
N TYR A 187 -7.89 22.09 1.11
CA TYR A 187 -8.97 21.63 2.00
C TYR A 187 -10.07 22.69 2.15
N PRO A 188 -11.32 22.43 1.73
CA PRO A 188 -12.41 23.39 1.83
C PRO A 188 -13.23 23.25 3.12
N GLY A 189 -12.88 22.31 4.00
CA GLY A 189 -13.62 22.02 5.22
C GLY A 189 -13.36 22.99 6.37
N PRO A 190 -13.88 22.69 7.58
CA PRO A 190 -13.70 23.54 8.75
C PRO A 190 -12.23 23.78 9.10
N LYS A 191 -11.88 24.97 9.58
CA LYS A 191 -10.50 25.27 9.99
C LYS A 191 -10.03 24.30 11.07
N VAL A 192 -8.84 23.73 10.87
CA VAL A 192 -8.14 22.90 11.86
C VAL A 192 -7.20 23.80 12.64
N PHE A 193 -7.35 23.83 13.96
CA PHE A 193 -6.47 24.55 14.87
C PHE A 193 -5.54 23.54 15.58
N PRO A 194 -4.28 23.93 15.89
CA PRO A 194 -3.37 23.11 16.70
C PRO A 194 -3.85 22.88 18.13
#